data_AF-A0ABD5SJB2-F1
#
_entry.id   AF-A0ABD5SJB2-F1
#
_cell.length_a   1.000
_cell.length_b   1.000
_cell.length_c   1.000
_cell.angle_alpha   90.00
_cell.angle_beta   90.00
_cell.angle_gamma   90.00
#
_symmetry.space_group_name_H-M   'P 1'
#
loop_
_entity.id
_entity.type
_entity.pdbx_description
1 polymer ?
#
loop_
_entity_poly.entity_id
_entity_poly.type
_entity_poly.pdbx_seq_one_letter_code
_entity_poly.pdbx_strand_id
1 'polypeptide(L)'
;MSTSPSAHPIERLEPTQRTLQRAQYEAFEFELVAQGVLVRNASHANPEDHEYLVTIENGLPHSCRCPADEHHQGACKHRVAVAIRTSVLEAARNAQRIRELQTAANPPAP
;
A
#
# COMPACT_ATOMS: atom_id res chain seq x y z
N MET A 1 -31.70 1.69 7.09
CA MET A 1 -30.45 1.06 6.62
C MET A 1 -29.35 2.05 6.95
N SER A 2 -28.67 1.88 8.08
CA SER A 2 -27.63 2.81 8.52
C SER A 2 -26.40 2.62 7.66
N THR A 3 -26.03 3.64 6.90
CA THR A 3 -24.73 3.73 6.25
C THR A 3 -23.68 3.85 7.34
N SER A 4 -23.03 2.74 7.72
CA SER A 4 -21.81 2.79 8.52
C SER A 4 -20.82 3.71 7.81
N PRO A 5 -20.11 4.60 8.55
CA PRO A 5 -19.03 5.37 7.96
C PRO A 5 -18.06 4.38 7.32
N SER A 6 -17.65 4.67 6.09
CA SER A 6 -16.75 3.81 5.31
C SER A 6 -15.60 3.37 6.21
N ALA A 7 -15.52 2.06 6.52
CA ALA A 7 -14.51 1.51 7.41
C ALA A 7 -13.15 2.07 7.04
N HIS A 8 -12.43 2.63 8.02
CA HIS A 8 -11.14 3.26 7.78
C HIS A 8 -10.24 2.25 7.05
N PRO A 9 -9.44 2.62 6.03
CA PRO A 9 -8.67 1.65 5.23
C PRO A 9 -7.88 0.62 6.06
N ILE A 10 -7.45 1.02 7.26
CA ILE A 10 -6.74 0.19 8.25
C ILE A 10 -7.62 -0.94 8.82
N GLU A 11 -8.90 -0.68 9.10
CA GLU A 11 -9.82 -1.68 9.67
C GLU A 11 -9.99 -2.86 8.73
N ARG A 12 -9.96 -2.60 7.42
CA ARG A 12 -10.05 -3.63 6.36
C ARG A 12 -8.76 -4.41 6.16
N LEU A 13 -7.64 -3.93 6.71
CA LEU A 13 -6.33 -4.59 6.64
C LEU A 13 -6.05 -5.49 7.85
N GLU A 14 -6.88 -5.41 8.88
CA GLU A 14 -6.82 -6.19 10.12
C GLU A 14 -5.38 -6.35 10.67
N PRO A 15 -4.62 -5.25 10.84
CA PRO A 15 -3.24 -5.37 11.28
C PRO A 15 -3.17 -5.77 12.76
N THR A 16 -2.14 -6.54 13.11
CA THR A 16 -1.79 -6.70 14.53
C THR A 16 -1.38 -5.36 15.14
N GLN A 17 -1.56 -5.19 16.45
CA GLN A 17 -1.11 -3.99 17.17
C GLN A 17 0.38 -3.70 16.96
N ARG A 18 1.21 -4.76 16.93
CA ARG A 18 2.64 -4.65 16.63
C ARG A 18 2.89 -4.12 15.22
N THR A 19 2.15 -4.62 14.23
CA THR A 19 2.26 -4.14 12.85
C THR A 19 1.88 -2.67 12.74
N LEU A 20 0.78 -2.27 13.37
CA LEU A 20 0.30 -0.89 13.37
C LEU A 20 1.33 0.04 14.00
N GLN A 21 1.87 -0.33 15.16
CA GLN A 21 2.90 0.45 15.85
C GLN A 21 4.14 0.64 14.95
N ARG A 22 4.63 -0.43 14.33
CA ARG A 22 5.78 -0.34 13.42
C ARG A 22 5.49 0.54 12.20
N ALA A 23 4.30 0.43 11.62
CA ALA A 23 3.87 1.26 10.49
C ALA A 23 3.83 2.77 10.83
N GLN A 24 3.57 3.10 12.10
CA GLN A 24 3.53 4.47 12.62
C GLN A 24 4.92 5.02 12.95
N TYR A 25 5.77 4.24 13.63
CA TYR A 25 7.04 4.74 14.18
C TYR A 25 8.26 4.50 13.29
N GLU A 26 8.26 3.48 12.43
CA GLU A 26 9.38 3.28 11.51
C GLU A 26 9.38 4.36 10.41
N ALA A 27 10.59 4.74 9.98
CA ALA A 27 10.82 5.77 8.98
C ALA A 27 10.62 5.17 7.58
N PHE A 28 9.43 5.36 7.01
CA PHE A 28 9.13 4.93 5.65
C PHE A 28 9.22 6.09 4.67
N GLU A 29 9.90 5.85 3.56
CA GLU A 29 9.86 6.66 2.35
C GLU A 29 8.90 6.01 1.34
N PHE A 30 8.22 6.85 0.55
CA PHE A 30 7.22 6.41 -0.41
C PHE A 30 7.51 7.01 -1.78
N GLU A 31 7.53 6.16 -2.79
CA GLU A 31 7.63 6.57 -4.19
C GLU A 31 6.45 6.00 -4.98
N LEU A 32 5.78 6.85 -5.76
CA LEU A 32 4.69 6.42 -6.63
C LEU A 32 5.27 5.91 -7.95
N VAL A 33 4.95 4.67 -8.28
CA VAL A 33 5.40 4.02 -9.52
C VAL A 33 4.21 3.52 -10.35
N ALA A 34 4.49 3.11 -11.58
CA ALA A 34 3.47 2.62 -12.51
C ALA A 34 2.69 1.39 -11.99
N GLN A 35 3.26 0.62 -11.06
CA GLN A 35 2.63 -0.59 -10.53
C GLN A 35 1.99 -0.41 -9.14
N GLY A 36 2.24 0.72 -8.46
CA GLY A 36 1.80 0.91 -7.08
C GLY A 36 2.67 1.92 -6.33
N VAL A 37 3.03 1.59 -5.08
CA VAL A 37 3.86 2.41 -4.21
C VAL A 37 5.11 1.62 -3.82
N LEU A 38 6.29 2.09 -4.16
CA LEU A 38 7.53 1.60 -3.56
C LEU A 38 7.65 2.16 -2.15
N VAL A 39 7.86 1.27 -1.19
CA VAL A 39 7.98 1.61 0.23
C VAL A 39 9.37 1.19 0.69
N ARG A 40 10.19 2.17 1.06
CA ARG A 40 11.54 1.94 1.60
C ARG A 40 11.55 2.19 3.10
N ASN A 41 12.12 1.26 3.87
CA ASN A 41 12.26 1.43 5.31
C ASN A 41 13.62 2.00 5.70
N ALA A 42 13.70 3.31 5.88
CA ALA A 42 14.89 4.05 6.29
C ALA A 42 15.29 3.82 7.76
N SER A 43 14.51 3.08 8.56
CA SER A 43 14.94 2.67 9.91
C SER A 43 15.98 1.56 9.94
N HIS A 44 16.28 0.92 8.80
CA HIS A 44 17.33 -0.11 8.70
C HIS A 44 18.68 0.50 8.34
N ALA A 45 19.77 -0.17 8.73
CA ALA A 45 21.13 0.26 8.40
C ALA A 45 21.40 0.28 6.89
N ASN A 46 20.74 -0.61 6.13
CA ASN A 46 20.77 -0.67 4.68
C ASN A 46 19.34 -0.48 4.13
N PRO A 47 18.84 0.76 3.96
CA PRO A 47 17.47 1.00 3.51
C PRO A 47 17.15 0.40 2.13
N GLU A 48 18.14 0.32 1.23
CA GLU A 48 17.98 -0.22 -0.13
C GLU A 48 17.59 -1.70 -0.14
N ASP A 49 18.05 -2.48 0.85
CA ASP A 49 17.66 -3.89 1.03
C ASP A 49 16.23 -4.05 1.58
N HIS A 50 15.60 -2.94 1.98
CA HIS A 50 14.30 -2.88 2.63
C HIS A 50 13.30 -2.02 1.86
N GLU A 51 13.34 -2.15 0.53
CA GLU A 51 12.39 -1.57 -0.40
C GLU A 51 11.44 -2.62 -0.97
N TYR A 52 10.14 -2.36 -0.88
CA TYR A 52 9.11 -3.29 -1.36
C TYR A 52 7.98 -2.57 -2.08
N LEU A 53 7.55 -3.14 -3.21
CA LEU A 53 6.39 -2.67 -3.95
C LEU A 53 5.09 -3.12 -3.28
N VAL A 54 4.27 -2.14 -2.92
CA VAL A 54 2.89 -2.32 -2.47
C VAL A 54 1.94 -2.02 -3.62
N THR A 55 1.09 -2.97 -3.98
CA THR A 55 0.05 -2.79 -5.01
C THR A 55 -1.24 -2.28 -4.38
N ILE A 56 -2.04 -1.57 -5.18
CA ILE A 56 -3.38 -1.11 -4.78
C ILE A 56 -4.41 -1.90 -5.57
N GLU A 57 -5.43 -2.42 -4.89
CA GLU A 57 -6.58 -3.07 -5.50
C GLU A 57 -7.85 -2.66 -4.74
N ASN A 58 -8.93 -2.36 -5.47
CA ASN A 58 -10.21 -1.91 -4.87
C ASN A 58 -10.03 -0.77 -3.86
N GLY A 59 -9.06 0.11 -4.14
CA GLY A 59 -8.70 1.25 -3.30
C GLY A 59 -7.93 0.90 -2.02
N LEU A 60 -7.45 -0.33 -1.82
CA LEU A 60 -6.69 -0.71 -0.63
C LEU A 60 -5.31 -1.27 -0.98
N PRO A 61 -4.31 -1.12 -0.09
CA PRO A 61 -3.05 -1.85 -0.18
C PRO A 61 -3.29 -3.36 -0.17
N HIS A 62 -3.13 -3.99 -1.33
CA HIS A 62 -3.53 -5.37 -1.56
C HIS A 62 -2.40 -6.36 -1.32
N SER A 63 -1.27 -6.21 -2.01
CA SER A 63 -0.11 -7.10 -1.86
C SER A 63 1.19 -6.32 -1.68
N CYS A 64 2.17 -6.98 -1.07
CA CYS A 64 3.52 -6.45 -0.87
C CYS A 64 4.56 -7.55 -1.08
N ARG A 65 5.67 -7.25 -1.75
CA ARG A 65 6.76 -8.23 -2.01
C ARG A 65 7.69 -8.49 -0.82
N CYS A 66 7.26 -8.15 0.40
CA CYS A 66 8.09 -8.32 1.58
C CYS A 66 7.86 -9.70 2.21
N PRO A 67 8.88 -10.29 2.87
CA PRO A 67 8.75 -11.62 3.51
C PRO A 67 7.60 -11.71 4.51
N ALA A 68 7.21 -10.60 5.13
CA ALA A 68 6.11 -10.59 6.08
C ALA A 68 4.74 -10.83 5.42
N ASP A 69 4.52 -10.33 4.19
CA ASP A 69 3.26 -10.50 3.45
C ASP A 69 3.13 -11.92 2.88
N GLU A 70 4.27 -12.57 2.57
CA GLU A 70 4.31 -13.94 2.06
C GLU A 70 4.06 -14.99 3.16
N HIS A 71 4.59 -14.75 4.37
CA HIS A 71 4.62 -15.77 5.43
C HIS A 71 3.61 -15.59 6.55
N HIS A 72 2.98 -14.42 6.67
CA HIS A 72 2.07 -14.13 7.78
C HIS A 72 0.68 -13.79 7.27
N GLN A 73 -0.33 -14.12 8.08
CA GLN A 73 -1.71 -13.67 7.84
C GLN A 73 -1.88 -12.21 8.29
N GLY A 74 -2.65 -11.46 7.51
CA GLY A 74 -2.91 -10.04 7.74
C GLY A 74 -1.92 -9.12 7.03
N ALA A 75 -2.23 -7.81 7.01
CA ALA A 75 -1.40 -6.86 6.29
C ALA A 75 -0.01 -6.70 6.92
N CYS A 76 1.04 -6.75 6.08
CA CYS A 76 2.38 -6.38 6.52
C CYS A 76 2.47 -4.88 6.88
N LYS A 77 3.52 -4.51 7.62
CA LYS A 77 3.73 -3.12 8.05
C LYS A 77 3.79 -2.12 6.89
N HIS A 78 4.24 -2.54 5.70
CA HIS A 78 4.32 -1.68 4.52
C HIS A 78 2.94 -1.34 3.96
N ARG A 79 2.05 -2.33 3.86
CA ARG A 79 0.65 -2.12 3.45
C ARG A 79 -0.08 -1.21 4.44
N VAL A 80 0.12 -1.44 5.74
CA VAL A 80 -0.43 -0.58 6.79
C VAL A 80 0.17 0.83 6.72
N ALA A 81 1.47 0.94 6.46
CA ALA A 81 2.16 2.22 6.34
C ALA A 81 1.60 3.09 5.21
N VAL A 82 1.28 2.48 4.07
CA VAL A 82 0.56 3.16 2.97
C VAL A 82 -0.86 3.52 3.40
N ALA A 83 -1.59 2.60 4.04
CA ALA A 83 -2.98 2.82 4.43
C ALA A 83 -3.19 3.95 5.46
N ILE A 84 -2.26 4.12 6.40
CA ILE A 84 -2.37 5.16 7.44
C ILE A 84 -1.99 6.55 6.91
N ARG A 85 -1.29 6.63 5.78
CA ARG A 85 -0.81 7.87 5.15
C ARG A 85 -1.75 8.23 4.00
N THR A 86 -2.85 8.90 4.33
CA THR A 86 -3.96 9.21 3.39
C THR A 86 -3.48 9.83 2.08
N SER A 87 -2.54 10.77 2.13
CA SER A 87 -1.99 11.42 0.92
C SER A 87 -1.32 10.43 -0.04
N VAL A 88 -0.55 9.47 0.50
CA VAL A 88 0.10 8.41 -0.29
C VAL A 88 -0.95 7.48 -0.91
N LEU A 89 -1.92 7.04 -0.11
CA LEU A 89 -2.97 6.15 -0.58
C LEU A 89 -3.84 6.79 -1.67
N GLU A 90 -4.26 8.04 -1.48
CA GLU A 90 -5.05 8.78 -2.48
C GLU A 90 -4.26 9.01 -3.77
N ALA A 91 -2.99 9.37 -3.68
CA ALA A 91 -2.14 9.54 -4.86
C ALA A 91 -1.98 8.21 -5.63
N ALA A 92 -1.82 7.09 -4.92
CA ALA A 92 -1.74 5.77 -5.54
C ALA A 92 -3.06 5.34 -6.20
N ARG A 93 -4.20 5.60 -5.55
CA ARG A 93 -5.56 5.38 -6.11
C ARG A 93 -5.76 6.18 -7.40
N ASN A 94 -5.39 7.45 -7.39
CA ASN A 94 -5.51 8.32 -8.56
C ASN A 94 -4.60 7.85 -9.70
N ALA A 95 -3.36 7.48 -9.40
CA ALA A 95 -2.43 6.94 -10.40
C ALA A 95 -2.97 5.64 -11.02
N GLN A 96 -3.54 4.74 -10.21
CA GLN A 96 -4.19 3.53 -10.72
C GLN A 96 -5.37 3.86 -11.65
N ARG A 97 -6.27 4.76 -11.23
CA ARG A 97 -7.42 5.18 -12.04
C ARG A 97 -6.98 5.79 -13.38
N ILE A 98 -5.95 6.64 -13.36
CA ILE A 98 -5.39 7.24 -14.58
C ILE A 98 -4.89 6.15 -15.53
N ARG A 99 -4.16 5.15 -15.02
CA ARG A 99 -3.68 4.02 -15.83
C ARG A 99 -4.82 3.20 -16.42
N GLU A 100 -5.85 2.89 -15.63
CA GLU A 100 -7.03 2.15 -16.11
C GLU A 100 -7.74 2.90 -17.24
N LEU A 101 -7.90 4.23 -17.12
CA LEU A 101 -8.46 5.08 -18.17
C LEU A 101 -7.57 5.11 -19.43
N GLN A 102 -6.25 5.16 -19.27
CA GLN A 102 -5.31 5.12 -20.39
C GLN A 102 -5.34 3.77 -21.13
N THR A 103 -5.39 2.65 -20.40
CA THR A 103 -5.51 1.30 -20.98
C THR A 103 -6.84 1.13 -21.71
N ALA A 104 -7.94 1.67 -21.17
CA ALA A 104 -9.23 1.65 -21.84
C ALA A 104 -9.24 2.50 -23.13
N ALA A 105 -8.48 3.60 -23.16
CA ALA A 105 -8.33 4.44 -24.33
C ALA A 105 -7.39 3.86 -25.40
N ASN A 106 -6.35 3.11 -24.99
CA ASN A 106 -5.35 2.50 -25.86
C ASN A 106 -5.17 1.01 -25.50
N PRO A 107 -6.09 0.13 -25.93
CA PRO A 107 -5.96 -1.30 -25.66
C PRO A 107 -4.71 -1.86 -26.36
N PRO A 108 -3.97 -2.80 -25.74
CA PRO A 108 -2.83 -3.45 -26.39
C PRO A 108 -3.30 -4.16 -27.66
N ALA A 109 -2.48 -4.09 -28.72
CA ALA A 109 -2.75 -4.79 -29.98
C ALA A 109 -2.85 -6.31 -29.75
N PRO A 110 -3.72 -7.02 -30.51
CA PRO A 110 -3.95 -8.46 -30.35
C PRO A 110 -2.72 -9.32 -30.62
#